data_AF-A0A962PTS7-F1
#
_entry.id   AF-A0A962PTS7-F1
#
_cell.length_a   1.000
_cell.length_b   1.000
_cell.length_c   1.000
_cell.angle_alpha   90.00
_cell.angle_beta   90.00
_cell.angle_gamma   90.00
#
_symmetry.space_group_name_H-M   'P 1'
#
loop_
_entity.id
_entity.type
_entity.pdbx_description
1 polymer ?
#
loop_
_entity_poly.entity_id
_entity_poly.type
_entity_poly.pdbx_seq_one_letter_code
_entity_poly.pdbx_strand_id
1 'polypeptide(L)'
;MASPKSLLVQLHKHWEVVEMLTRASREVPCFSEEQLLAAVGKATAGLSLDARSDVLRALSNADVLQRLPRSSELQLNPLVLEFVRGLTREHELGLSSVLQARVEAIRDATRELNEGVESGNSDQSRTAAARLSELLRQISQQLDQDRHAIQALAVQAKSADSSMPLARRYRRVLDAYDQYIEPMNQMMDTGASGTFYRYLEAAEQSLDHAAWQLTIQGALYSQRLQLRQVAYQAKELRRSGRVVAQQCADTLLPLREELRQHNTLSSAISHVLGEVRKKGLRRALSVRKRGPRLPLWRAERPRRISVGDEVLDIMAEALRFRPQVQTFPEALEPETGRVTEWVDEQRLKDRLSQSLPVEHLLAWLTQHYGELPDVVLLRLYHELVRQADWQSEQAHQSTTTDLKAVRVRHFPHRLASL
;
A
#
# COMPACT_ATOMS: atom_id res chain seq x y z
N MET A 1 -34.19 -23.42 16.24
CA MET A 1 -32.86 -23.66 15.63
C MET A 1 -33.06 -24.72 14.57
N ALA A 2 -33.26 -24.32 13.33
CA ALA A 2 -33.40 -25.23 12.21
C ALA A 2 -32.19 -26.17 12.11
N SER A 3 -32.43 -27.41 11.65
CA SER A 3 -31.33 -28.36 11.45
C SER A 3 -30.40 -27.87 10.32
N PRO A 4 -29.07 -27.93 10.46
CA PRO A 4 -28.15 -27.48 9.42
C PRO A 4 -28.37 -28.19 8.07
N LYS A 5 -28.77 -29.47 8.14
CA LYS A 5 -29.11 -30.28 6.95
C LYS A 5 -30.37 -29.76 6.25
N SER A 6 -31.43 -29.40 6.99
CA SER A 6 -32.64 -28.84 6.37
C SER A 6 -32.37 -27.48 5.73
N LEU A 7 -31.55 -26.64 6.36
CA LEU A 7 -31.16 -25.34 5.80
C LEU A 7 -30.43 -25.52 4.46
N LEU A 8 -29.41 -26.38 4.40
CA LEU A 8 -28.66 -26.62 3.16
C LEU A 8 -29.53 -27.20 2.04
N VAL A 9 -30.40 -28.17 2.38
CA VAL A 9 -31.31 -28.77 1.39
C VAL A 9 -32.28 -27.75 0.83
N GLN A 10 -32.84 -26.86 1.66
CA GLN A 10 -33.77 -25.83 1.22
C GLN A 10 -33.06 -24.71 0.43
N LEU A 11 -31.84 -24.34 0.81
CA LEU A 11 -31.01 -23.42 0.03
C LEU A 11 -30.70 -23.96 -1.37
N HIS A 12 -30.33 -25.24 -1.46
CA HIS A 12 -30.05 -25.87 -2.76
C HIS A 12 -31.32 -25.96 -3.63
N LYS A 13 -32.46 -26.37 -3.05
CA LYS A 13 -33.71 -26.53 -3.80
C LYS A 13 -34.31 -25.21 -4.29
N HIS A 14 -34.16 -24.13 -3.53
CA HIS A 14 -34.77 -22.83 -3.81
C HIS A 14 -33.74 -21.73 -4.05
N TRP A 15 -32.56 -22.09 -4.58
CA TRP A 15 -31.44 -21.17 -4.78
C TRP A 15 -31.85 -19.92 -5.59
N GLU A 16 -32.57 -20.08 -6.69
CA GLU A 16 -32.98 -18.97 -7.56
C GLU A 16 -33.87 -17.94 -6.83
N VAL A 17 -34.72 -18.42 -5.93
CA VAL A 17 -35.55 -17.54 -5.08
C VAL A 17 -34.64 -16.77 -4.12
N VAL A 18 -33.74 -17.48 -3.43
CA VAL A 18 -32.83 -16.88 -2.45
C VAL A 18 -31.91 -15.86 -3.13
N GLU A 19 -31.35 -16.17 -4.29
CA GLU A 19 -30.50 -15.25 -5.06
C GLU A 19 -31.24 -13.96 -5.46
N MET A 20 -32.48 -14.08 -5.94
CA MET A 20 -33.30 -12.91 -6.26
C MET A 20 -33.65 -12.08 -5.03
N LEU A 21 -34.00 -12.74 -3.91
CA LEU A 21 -34.28 -12.04 -2.66
C LEU A 21 -33.03 -11.35 -2.10
N THR A 22 -31.86 -11.96 -2.22
CA THR A 22 -30.60 -11.32 -1.80
C THR A 22 -30.29 -10.09 -2.63
N ARG A 23 -30.56 -10.10 -3.94
CA ARG A 23 -30.44 -8.91 -4.78
C ARG A 23 -31.43 -7.82 -4.39
N ALA A 24 -32.69 -8.19 -4.18
CA ALA A 24 -33.75 -7.27 -3.79
C ALA A 24 -33.51 -6.65 -2.39
N SER A 25 -32.83 -7.39 -1.50
CA SER A 25 -32.54 -6.94 -0.12
C SER A 25 -31.70 -5.65 -0.04
N ARG A 26 -31.01 -5.29 -1.14
CA ARG A 26 -30.24 -4.05 -1.26
C ARG A 26 -31.10 -2.80 -1.31
N GLU A 27 -32.29 -2.92 -1.87
CA GLU A 27 -33.22 -1.79 -2.02
C GLU A 27 -34.27 -1.80 -0.91
N VAL A 28 -34.70 -2.99 -0.48
CA VAL A 28 -35.73 -3.16 0.55
C VAL A 28 -35.25 -4.16 1.60
N PRO A 29 -35.04 -3.75 2.87
CA PRO A 29 -34.48 -4.63 3.90
C PRO A 29 -35.48 -5.70 4.39
N CYS A 30 -36.78 -5.45 4.24
CA CYS A 30 -37.86 -6.32 4.71
C CYS A 30 -38.86 -6.56 3.58
N PHE A 31 -39.45 -7.75 3.52
CA PHE A 31 -40.41 -8.11 2.47
C PHE A 31 -41.77 -8.44 3.07
N SER A 32 -42.84 -7.97 2.41
CA SER A 32 -44.19 -8.45 2.70
C SER A 32 -44.40 -9.84 2.10
N GLU A 33 -45.37 -10.59 2.64
CA GLU A 33 -45.69 -11.94 2.15
C GLU A 33 -46.11 -11.93 0.67
N GLU A 34 -46.86 -10.91 0.24
CA GLU A 34 -47.25 -10.74 -1.17
C GLU A 34 -46.05 -10.54 -2.10
N GLN A 35 -45.07 -9.72 -1.67
CA GLN A 35 -43.83 -9.49 -2.42
C GLN A 35 -43.00 -10.76 -2.54
N LEU A 36 -42.94 -11.56 -1.47
CA LEU A 36 -42.23 -12.84 -1.48
C LEU A 36 -42.92 -13.86 -2.38
N LEU A 37 -44.25 -13.96 -2.34
CA LEU A 37 -45.01 -14.83 -3.24
C LEU A 37 -44.83 -14.44 -4.71
N ALA A 38 -44.75 -13.13 -4.99
CA ALA A 38 -44.44 -12.61 -6.32
C ALA A 38 -43.00 -12.95 -6.74
N ALA A 39 -42.02 -12.85 -5.83
CA ALA A 39 -40.63 -13.22 -6.08
C ALA A 39 -40.48 -14.72 -6.37
N VAL A 40 -41.12 -15.58 -5.59
CA VAL A 40 -41.17 -17.04 -5.84
C VAL A 40 -41.81 -17.33 -7.19
N GLY A 41 -42.91 -16.66 -7.53
CA GLY A 41 -43.58 -16.82 -8.82
C GLY A 41 -42.73 -16.41 -10.02
N LYS A 42 -41.82 -15.44 -9.84
CA LYS A 42 -40.85 -15.04 -10.87
C LYS A 42 -39.68 -16.02 -11.00
N ALA A 43 -39.21 -16.58 -9.89
CA ALA A 43 -38.10 -17.55 -9.88
C ALA A 43 -38.54 -18.89 -10.48
N THR A 44 -39.66 -19.41 -9.99
CA THR A 44 -40.21 -20.71 -10.36
C THR A 44 -41.46 -20.51 -11.21
N ALA A 45 -41.25 -20.38 -12.53
CA ALA A 45 -42.34 -20.20 -13.48
C ALA A 45 -43.32 -21.40 -13.44
N GLY A 46 -44.62 -21.12 -13.33
CA GLY A 46 -45.69 -22.13 -13.45
C GLY A 46 -46.20 -22.74 -12.14
N LEU A 47 -45.69 -22.35 -10.95
CA LEU A 47 -46.25 -22.82 -9.68
C LEU A 47 -47.61 -22.16 -9.36
N SER A 48 -48.56 -22.95 -8.87
CA SER A 48 -49.83 -22.49 -8.30
C SER A 48 -49.59 -21.66 -7.04
N LEU A 49 -50.57 -20.83 -6.65
CA LEU A 49 -50.49 -20.01 -5.43
C LEU A 49 -50.23 -20.85 -4.17
N ASP A 50 -50.88 -22.01 -4.06
CA ASP A 50 -50.71 -22.92 -2.92
C ASP A 50 -49.27 -23.46 -2.87
N ALA A 51 -48.72 -23.90 -4.00
CA ALA A 51 -47.35 -24.40 -4.07
C ALA A 51 -46.32 -23.30 -3.74
N ARG A 52 -46.58 -22.03 -4.11
CA ARG A 52 -45.72 -20.91 -3.71
C ARG A 52 -45.77 -20.65 -2.20
N SER A 53 -46.95 -20.79 -1.60
CA SER A 53 -47.11 -20.65 -0.15
C SER A 53 -46.36 -21.75 0.62
N ASP A 54 -46.33 -22.97 0.08
CA ASP A 54 -45.58 -24.08 0.67
C ASP A 54 -44.06 -23.85 0.61
N VAL A 55 -43.56 -23.26 -0.48
CA VAL A 55 -42.14 -22.86 -0.59
C VAL A 55 -41.80 -21.79 0.47
N LEU A 56 -42.66 -20.78 0.68
CA LEU A 56 -42.42 -19.78 1.73
C LEU A 56 -42.44 -20.38 3.13
N ARG A 57 -43.37 -21.29 3.40
CA ARG A 57 -43.40 -22.03 4.67
C ARG A 57 -42.13 -22.86 4.85
N ALA A 58 -41.66 -23.53 3.80
CA ALA A 58 -40.42 -24.31 3.84
C ALA A 58 -39.20 -23.43 4.12
N LEU A 59 -39.10 -22.25 3.50
CA LEU A 59 -38.02 -21.28 3.73
C LEU A 59 -38.07 -20.69 5.15
N SER A 60 -39.26 -20.39 5.67
CA SER A 60 -39.42 -19.91 7.05
C SER A 60 -39.11 -21.00 8.08
N ASN A 61 -39.55 -22.24 7.86
CA ASN A 61 -39.29 -23.36 8.76
C ASN A 61 -37.80 -23.75 8.80
N ALA A 62 -37.06 -23.49 7.72
CA ALA A 62 -35.63 -23.75 7.63
C ALA A 62 -34.75 -22.60 8.16
N ASP A 63 -35.33 -21.59 8.82
CA ASP A 63 -34.67 -20.37 9.28
C ASP A 63 -33.93 -19.61 8.15
N VAL A 64 -34.35 -19.76 6.89
CA VAL A 64 -33.82 -18.95 5.76
C VAL A 64 -34.48 -17.57 5.75
N LEU A 65 -35.79 -17.53 6.04
CA LEU A 65 -36.54 -16.31 6.28
C LEU A 65 -36.93 -16.23 7.76
N GLN A 66 -36.70 -15.07 8.37
CA GLN A 66 -37.05 -14.77 9.75
C GLN A 66 -38.18 -13.74 9.77
N ARG A 67 -39.21 -13.99 10.59
CA ARG A 67 -40.26 -13.00 10.85
C ARG A 67 -39.74 -11.94 11.81
N LEU A 68 -40.00 -10.68 11.51
CA LEU A 68 -39.69 -9.61 12.46
C LEU A 68 -40.62 -9.71 13.69
N PRO A 69 -40.11 -9.43 14.90
CA PRO A 69 -40.89 -9.59 16.13
C PRO A 69 -42.03 -8.56 16.28
N ARG A 70 -41.98 -7.45 15.54
CA ARG A 70 -42.94 -6.33 15.64
C ARG A 70 -43.73 -6.06 14.36
N SER A 71 -43.42 -6.73 13.25
CA SER A 71 -44.11 -6.58 11.97
C SER A 71 -44.39 -7.96 11.37
N SER A 72 -45.42 -8.06 10.53
CA SER A 72 -45.68 -9.27 9.73
C SER A 72 -44.70 -9.44 8.57
N GLU A 73 -43.65 -8.61 8.51
CA GLU A 73 -42.65 -8.65 7.46
C GLU A 73 -41.62 -9.75 7.72
N LEU A 74 -41.05 -10.23 6.63
CA LEU A 74 -40.07 -11.29 6.58
C LEU A 74 -38.73 -10.71 6.11
N GLN A 75 -37.66 -11.08 6.80
CA GLN A 75 -36.29 -10.72 6.45
C GLN A 75 -35.49 -11.99 6.16
N LEU A 76 -34.52 -11.91 5.25
CA LEU A 76 -33.54 -12.97 5.10
C LEU A 76 -32.70 -13.10 6.36
N ASN A 77 -32.45 -14.32 6.82
CA ASN A 77 -31.55 -14.56 7.94
C ASN A 77 -30.17 -13.93 7.63
N PRO A 78 -29.63 -13.07 8.53
CA PRO A 78 -28.37 -12.38 8.30
C PRO A 78 -27.20 -13.31 7.92
N LEU A 79 -27.14 -14.51 8.52
CA LEU A 79 -26.08 -15.49 8.23
C LEU A 79 -26.22 -16.09 6.83
N VAL A 80 -27.46 -16.32 6.37
CA VAL A 80 -27.73 -16.79 5.01
C VAL A 80 -27.44 -15.68 4.00
N LEU A 81 -27.83 -14.45 4.33
CA LEU A 81 -27.56 -13.28 3.50
C LEU A 81 -26.05 -13.09 3.28
N GLU A 82 -25.25 -13.16 4.34
CA GLU A 82 -23.78 -13.04 4.26
C GLU A 82 -23.18 -14.18 3.44
N PHE A 83 -23.63 -15.42 3.68
CA PHE A 83 -23.18 -16.59 2.93
C PHE A 83 -23.48 -16.48 1.43
N VAL A 84 -24.71 -16.12 1.06
CA VAL A 84 -25.12 -16.01 -0.34
C VAL A 84 -24.41 -14.84 -1.02
N ARG A 85 -24.26 -13.68 -0.35
CA ARG A 85 -23.47 -12.54 -0.86
C ARG A 85 -22.02 -12.91 -1.11
N GLY A 86 -21.42 -13.69 -0.22
CA GLY A 86 -20.07 -14.24 -0.41
C GLY A 86 -19.96 -15.15 -1.64
N LEU A 87 -20.97 -16.01 -1.87
CA LEU A 87 -21.02 -16.90 -3.04
C LEU A 87 -21.23 -16.15 -4.36
N THR A 88 -22.19 -15.22 -4.40
CA THR A 88 -22.53 -14.46 -5.62
C THR A 88 -21.54 -13.33 -5.89
N ARG A 89 -20.56 -13.12 -5.00
CA ARG A 89 -19.61 -12.00 -4.99
C ARG A 89 -20.31 -10.64 -5.01
N GLU A 90 -21.53 -10.59 -4.50
CA GLU A 90 -22.37 -9.40 -4.43
C GLU A 90 -22.02 -8.54 -3.21
N HIS A 91 -20.73 -8.19 -3.09
CA HIS A 91 -20.18 -7.44 -1.98
C HIS A 91 -20.64 -5.98 -2.02
N GLU A 92 -20.96 -5.45 -0.84
CA GLU A 92 -21.18 -4.03 -0.61
C GLU A 92 -19.87 -3.42 -0.10
N LEU A 93 -19.59 -2.19 -0.51
CA LEU A 93 -18.47 -1.43 0.03
C LEU A 93 -18.69 -1.21 1.53
N GLY A 94 -17.75 -1.68 2.33
CA GLY A 94 -17.69 -1.36 3.75
C GLY A 94 -17.45 0.13 3.99
N LEU A 95 -17.86 0.60 5.17
CA LEU A 95 -17.53 1.96 5.62
C LEU A 95 -16.03 2.03 5.92
N SER A 96 -15.33 3.01 5.35
CA SER A 96 -13.90 3.24 5.59
C SER A 96 -13.58 3.51 7.06
N SER A 97 -14.52 4.10 7.81
CA SER A 97 -14.41 4.31 9.25
C SER A 97 -14.30 3.00 10.05
N VAL A 98 -14.92 1.91 9.58
CA VAL A 98 -14.81 0.59 10.21
C VAL A 98 -13.39 0.04 10.05
N LEU A 99 -12.82 0.20 8.85
CA LEU A 99 -11.43 -0.18 8.60
C LEU A 99 -10.48 0.64 9.49
N GLN A 100 -10.68 1.95 9.56
CA GLN A 100 -9.89 2.83 10.42
C GLN A 100 -9.96 2.43 11.90
N ALA A 101 -11.17 2.18 12.42
CA ALA A 101 -11.37 1.74 13.80
C ALA A 101 -10.67 0.40 14.10
N ARG A 102 -10.68 -0.54 13.14
CA ARG A 102 -9.96 -1.82 13.27
C ARG A 102 -8.44 -1.63 13.27
N VAL A 103 -7.94 -0.70 12.48
CA VAL A 103 -6.52 -0.34 12.43
C VAL A 103 -6.07 0.34 13.72
N GLU A 104 -6.90 1.20 14.31
CA GLU A 104 -6.67 1.77 15.64
C GLU A 104 -6.71 0.69 16.73
N ALA A 105 -7.62 -0.28 16.62
CA ALA A 105 -7.68 -1.41 17.55
C ALA A 105 -6.44 -2.31 17.51
N ILE A 106 -5.73 -2.39 16.36
CA ILE A 106 -4.43 -3.08 16.29
C ILE A 106 -3.42 -2.40 17.23
N ARG A 107 -3.32 -1.07 17.20
CA ARG A 107 -2.41 -0.33 18.09
C ARG A 107 -2.68 -0.65 19.56
N ASP A 108 -3.95 -0.70 19.94
CA ASP A 108 -4.35 -0.93 21.32
C ASP A 108 -4.07 -2.38 21.75
N ALA A 109 -4.37 -3.36 20.89
CA ALA A 109 -4.03 -4.77 21.15
C ALA A 109 -2.52 -5.03 21.17
N THR A 110 -1.73 -4.33 20.35
CA THR A 110 -0.26 -4.37 20.39
C THR A 110 0.28 -3.83 21.72
N ARG A 111 -0.35 -2.79 22.26
CA ARG A 111 0.03 -2.24 23.57
C ARG A 111 -0.28 -3.22 24.69
N GLU A 112 -1.48 -3.82 24.69
CA GLU A 112 -1.87 -4.86 25.64
C GLU A 112 -0.92 -6.07 25.57
N LEU A 113 -0.41 -6.42 24.38
CA LEU A 113 0.59 -7.46 24.21
C LEU A 113 1.93 -7.08 24.85
N ASN A 114 2.43 -5.87 24.59
CA ASN A 114 3.69 -5.39 25.18
C ASN A 114 3.62 -5.34 26.71
N GLU A 115 2.52 -4.81 27.27
CA GLU A 115 2.28 -4.79 28.71
C GLU A 115 2.21 -6.20 29.30
N GLY A 116 1.60 -7.15 28.59
CA GLY A 116 1.57 -8.57 28.97
C GLY A 116 2.96 -9.22 28.98
N VAL A 117 3.83 -8.85 28.03
CA VAL A 117 5.20 -9.36 27.95
C VAL A 117 6.08 -8.76 29.04
N GLU A 118 5.99 -7.45 29.28
CA GLU A 118 6.74 -6.74 30.31
C GLU A 118 6.38 -7.21 31.72
N SER A 119 5.09 -7.45 31.98
CA SER A 119 4.59 -7.96 33.27
C SER A 119 4.83 -9.46 33.47
N GLY A 120 5.30 -10.18 32.44
CA GLY A 120 5.44 -11.65 32.47
C GLY A 120 4.10 -12.39 32.50
N ASN A 121 2.99 -11.72 32.22
CA ASN A 121 1.65 -12.31 32.21
C ASN A 121 1.37 -13.00 30.86
N SER A 122 1.64 -14.32 30.83
CA SER A 122 1.46 -15.15 29.63
C SER A 122 0.01 -15.19 29.13
N ASP A 123 -0.98 -15.17 30.04
CA ASP A 123 -2.40 -15.20 29.66
C ASP A 123 -2.86 -13.88 29.02
N GLN A 124 -2.38 -12.75 29.54
CA GLN A 124 -2.62 -11.44 28.92
C GLN A 124 -2.00 -11.37 27.53
N SER A 125 -0.74 -11.79 27.39
CA SER A 125 -0.04 -11.84 26.09
C SER A 125 -0.77 -12.73 25.08
N ARG A 126 -1.26 -13.89 25.52
CA ARG A 126 -2.04 -14.82 24.69
C ARG A 126 -3.37 -14.22 24.27
N THR A 127 -4.08 -13.54 25.16
CA THR A 127 -5.37 -12.92 24.87
C THR A 127 -5.21 -11.76 23.88
N ALA A 128 -4.19 -10.92 24.07
CA ALA A 128 -3.83 -9.84 23.15
C ALA A 128 -3.44 -10.39 21.76
N ALA A 129 -2.65 -11.46 21.71
CA ALA A 129 -2.30 -12.11 20.44
C ALA A 129 -3.51 -12.71 19.71
N ALA A 130 -4.43 -13.34 20.44
CA ALA A 130 -5.68 -13.85 19.84
C ALA A 130 -6.55 -12.71 19.29
N ARG A 131 -6.63 -11.58 20.01
CA ARG A 131 -7.32 -10.37 19.55
C ARG A 131 -6.67 -9.79 18.30
N LEU A 132 -5.33 -9.71 18.26
CA LEU A 132 -4.60 -9.31 17.05
C LEU A 132 -4.90 -10.23 15.87
N SER A 133 -4.86 -11.55 16.06
CA SER A 133 -5.18 -12.52 15.00
C SER A 133 -6.57 -12.29 14.42
N GLU A 134 -7.57 -12.07 15.28
CA GLU A 134 -8.93 -11.83 14.84
C GLU A 134 -9.07 -10.50 14.09
N LEU A 135 -8.44 -9.42 14.57
CA LEU A 135 -8.43 -8.13 13.88
C LEU A 135 -7.76 -8.22 12.50
N LEU A 136 -6.60 -8.88 12.41
CA LEU A 136 -5.88 -9.08 11.15
C LEU A 136 -6.73 -9.87 10.15
N ARG A 137 -7.41 -10.93 10.61
CA ARG A 137 -8.33 -11.74 9.79
C ARG A 137 -9.50 -10.90 9.29
N GLN A 138 -10.14 -10.13 10.16
CA GLN A 138 -11.27 -9.27 9.80
C GLN A 138 -10.90 -8.19 8.79
N ILE A 139 -9.72 -7.57 8.94
CA ILE A 139 -9.22 -6.57 8.01
C ILE A 139 -8.92 -7.21 6.65
N SER A 140 -8.25 -8.37 6.63
CA SER A 140 -7.97 -9.10 5.39
C SER A 140 -9.26 -9.42 4.62
N GLN A 141 -10.26 -9.96 5.32
CA GLN A 141 -11.56 -10.27 4.74
C GLN A 141 -12.27 -9.02 4.22
N GLN A 142 -12.25 -7.93 4.98
CA GLN A 142 -12.87 -6.68 4.57
C GLN A 142 -12.21 -6.12 3.30
N LEU A 143 -10.87 -6.07 3.25
CA LEU A 143 -10.15 -5.57 2.06
C LEU A 143 -10.48 -6.39 0.81
N ASP A 144 -10.60 -7.71 0.93
CA ASP A 144 -10.97 -8.56 -0.19
C ASP A 144 -12.44 -8.38 -0.64
N GLN A 145 -13.36 -8.21 0.30
CA GLN A 145 -14.76 -7.90 0.01
C GLN A 145 -14.86 -6.53 -0.71
N ASP A 146 -14.17 -5.52 -0.20
CA ASP A 146 -14.15 -4.17 -0.73
C ASP A 146 -13.56 -4.14 -2.15
N ARG A 147 -12.48 -4.91 -2.39
CA ARG A 147 -11.92 -5.10 -3.73
C ARG A 147 -12.96 -5.60 -4.73
N HIS A 148 -13.73 -6.63 -4.35
CA HIS A 148 -14.76 -7.18 -5.22
C HIS A 148 -15.94 -6.21 -5.43
N ALA A 149 -16.35 -5.49 -4.38
CA ALA A 149 -17.39 -4.47 -4.48
C ALA A 149 -17.00 -3.34 -5.45
N ILE A 150 -15.75 -2.89 -5.38
CA ILE A 150 -15.20 -1.85 -6.26
C ILE A 150 -15.14 -2.33 -7.71
N GLN A 151 -14.68 -3.56 -7.94
CA GLN A 151 -14.68 -4.16 -9.28
C GLN A 151 -16.09 -4.25 -9.86
N ALA A 152 -17.07 -4.69 -9.06
CA ALA A 152 -18.46 -4.75 -9.49
C ALA A 152 -19.02 -3.36 -9.83
N LEU A 153 -18.72 -2.34 -9.02
CA LEU A 153 -19.09 -0.95 -9.30
C LEU A 153 -18.47 -0.42 -10.60
N ALA A 154 -17.19 -0.70 -10.84
CA ALA A 154 -16.52 -0.30 -12.08
C ALA A 154 -17.15 -0.96 -13.31
N VAL A 155 -17.49 -2.26 -13.23
CA VAL A 155 -18.19 -2.98 -14.31
C VAL A 155 -19.58 -2.40 -14.56
N GLN A 156 -20.35 -2.14 -13.51
CA GLN A 156 -21.68 -1.53 -13.61
C GLN A 156 -21.62 -0.12 -14.23
N ALA A 157 -20.62 0.67 -13.86
CA ALA A 157 -20.40 2.01 -14.41
C ALA A 157 -20.13 1.95 -15.92
N LYS A 158 -19.30 0.99 -16.38
CA LYS A 158 -18.92 0.81 -17.79
C LYS A 158 -20.01 0.16 -18.65
N SER A 159 -20.86 -0.68 -18.07
CA SER A 159 -21.87 -1.43 -18.83
C SER A 159 -22.93 -0.52 -19.47
N ALA A 160 -23.22 -0.69 -20.77
CA ALA A 160 -24.24 0.09 -21.46
C ALA A 160 -25.66 -0.30 -21.01
N ASP A 161 -25.86 -1.59 -20.69
CA ASP A 161 -27.17 -2.21 -20.39
C ASP A 161 -27.62 -2.06 -18.93
N SER A 162 -27.02 -1.13 -18.18
CA SER A 162 -27.46 -0.87 -16.82
C SER A 162 -28.81 -0.14 -16.82
N SER A 163 -29.79 -0.68 -16.08
CA SER A 163 -31.09 -0.03 -15.81
C SER A 163 -30.95 1.33 -15.08
N MET A 164 -29.74 1.66 -14.62
CA MET A 164 -29.46 2.89 -13.89
C MET A 164 -29.07 4.07 -14.81
N PRO A 165 -29.68 5.26 -14.61
CA PRO A 165 -29.29 6.47 -15.33
C PRO A 165 -27.80 6.78 -15.16
N LEU A 166 -27.16 7.25 -16.23
CA LEU A 166 -25.72 7.51 -16.30
C LEU A 166 -25.23 8.44 -15.16
N ALA A 167 -25.96 9.53 -14.89
CA ALA A 167 -25.62 10.47 -13.82
C ALA A 167 -25.59 9.81 -12.43
N ARG A 168 -26.49 8.84 -12.17
CA ARG A 168 -26.54 8.10 -10.90
C ARG A 168 -25.38 7.10 -10.80
N ARG A 169 -24.99 6.45 -11.91
CA ARG A 169 -23.81 5.58 -11.96
C ARG A 169 -22.53 6.35 -11.66
N TYR A 170 -22.39 7.53 -12.26
CA TYR A 170 -21.24 8.41 -12.04
C TYR A 170 -21.13 8.91 -10.62
N ARG A 171 -22.26 9.33 -10.02
CA ARG A 171 -22.29 9.73 -8.62
C ARG A 171 -21.84 8.60 -7.69
N ARG A 172 -22.28 7.36 -7.92
CA ARG A 172 -21.83 6.21 -7.13
C ARG A 172 -20.32 5.97 -7.20
N VAL A 173 -19.70 6.16 -8.36
CA VAL A 173 -18.24 6.01 -8.52
C VAL A 173 -17.50 7.13 -7.78
N LEU A 174 -17.96 8.38 -7.87
CA LEU A 174 -17.36 9.49 -7.14
C LEU A 174 -17.52 9.32 -5.63
N ASP A 175 -18.73 9.00 -5.17
CA ASP A 175 -19.02 8.76 -3.76
C ASP A 175 -18.14 7.61 -3.21
N ALA A 176 -17.98 6.52 -3.96
CA ALA A 176 -17.11 5.40 -3.58
C ALA A 176 -15.62 5.81 -3.52
N TYR A 177 -15.15 6.65 -4.45
CA TYR A 177 -13.77 7.12 -4.44
C TYR A 177 -13.51 8.01 -3.21
N ASP A 178 -14.38 9.00 -2.98
CA ASP A 178 -14.19 10.00 -1.93
C ASP A 178 -14.44 9.42 -0.53
N GLN A 179 -15.42 8.51 -0.37
CA GLN A 179 -15.75 7.93 0.95
C GLN A 179 -14.88 6.73 1.33
N TYR A 180 -14.27 6.03 0.36
CA TYR A 180 -13.52 4.81 0.63
C TYR A 180 -12.05 4.87 0.16
N ILE A 181 -11.80 5.12 -1.12
CA ILE A 181 -10.43 5.07 -1.67
C ILE A 181 -9.56 6.17 -1.08
N GLU A 182 -10.06 7.39 -0.97
CA GLU A 182 -9.28 8.50 -0.45
C GLU A 182 -8.88 8.32 1.03
N PRO A 183 -9.81 7.96 1.96
CA PRO A 183 -9.44 7.60 3.32
C PRO A 183 -8.49 6.39 3.40
N MET A 184 -8.71 5.37 2.56
CA MET A 184 -7.84 4.20 2.51
C MET A 184 -6.42 4.59 2.08
N ASN A 185 -6.28 5.44 1.06
CA ASN A 185 -4.97 5.94 0.61
C ASN A 185 -4.28 6.80 1.68
N GLN A 186 -5.01 7.66 2.39
CA GLN A 186 -4.47 8.44 3.50
C GLN A 186 -3.96 7.53 4.62
N MET A 187 -4.72 6.50 4.96
CA MET A 187 -4.36 5.53 6.00
C MET A 187 -3.16 4.66 5.59
N MET A 188 -3.04 4.35 4.30
CA MET A 188 -2.00 3.51 3.70
C MET A 188 -0.83 4.32 3.12
N ASP A 189 -0.77 5.61 3.37
CA ASP A 189 0.38 6.42 3.01
C ASP A 189 1.62 5.91 3.77
N THR A 190 2.79 6.03 3.16
CA THR A 190 4.07 5.79 3.83
C THR A 190 4.60 7.04 4.54
N GLY A 191 3.97 8.20 4.31
CA GLY A 191 4.27 9.46 5.00
C GLY A 191 3.77 9.51 6.45
N ALA A 192 3.91 10.69 7.08
CA ALA A 192 3.53 10.91 8.48
C ALA A 192 2.01 10.75 8.78
N SER A 193 1.18 10.85 7.74
CA SER A 193 -0.26 10.61 7.74
C SER A 193 -0.63 9.13 7.84
N GLY A 194 0.26 8.24 7.41
CA GLY A 194 0.02 6.81 7.33
C GLY A 194 0.01 6.12 8.70
N THR A 195 -1.11 5.48 9.05
CA THR A 195 -1.24 4.75 10.32
C THR A 195 -1.18 3.24 10.14
N PHE A 196 -1.65 2.72 9.00
CA PHE A 196 -1.81 1.28 8.77
C PHE A 196 -0.50 0.51 8.87
N TYR A 197 0.47 0.86 8.02
CA TYR A 197 1.75 0.14 7.97
C TYR A 197 2.55 0.29 9.26
N ARG A 198 2.49 1.47 9.89
CA ARG A 198 3.17 1.71 11.17
C ARG A 198 2.62 0.82 12.27
N TYR A 199 1.30 0.70 12.40
CA TYR A 199 0.70 -0.15 13.42
C TYR A 199 0.89 -1.64 13.14
N LEU A 200 0.85 -2.06 11.87
CA LEU A 200 1.18 -3.44 11.51
C LEU A 200 2.64 -3.78 11.78
N GLU A 201 3.58 -2.88 11.47
CA GLU A 201 5.00 -3.07 11.73
C GLU A 201 5.28 -3.13 13.24
N ALA A 202 4.66 -2.25 14.03
CA ALA A 202 4.75 -2.31 15.49
C ALA A 202 4.17 -3.62 16.04
N ALA A 203 3.03 -4.07 15.52
CA ALA A 203 2.44 -5.35 15.89
C ALA A 203 3.36 -6.53 15.54
N GLU A 204 3.91 -6.55 14.34
CA GLU A 204 4.87 -7.56 13.87
C GLU A 204 6.10 -7.64 14.78
N GLN A 205 6.74 -6.51 15.05
CA GLN A 205 7.91 -6.42 15.94
C GLN A 205 7.57 -6.86 17.36
N SER A 206 6.42 -6.46 17.89
CA SER A 206 5.97 -6.87 19.23
C SER A 206 5.72 -8.38 19.34
N LEU A 207 5.12 -9.00 18.31
CA LEU A 207 4.86 -10.43 18.27
C LEU A 207 6.15 -11.24 18.15
N ASP A 208 7.09 -10.79 17.31
CA ASP A 208 8.41 -11.42 17.19
C ASP A 208 9.21 -11.27 18.49
N HIS A 209 9.14 -10.11 19.17
CA HIS A 209 9.75 -9.90 20.49
C HIS A 209 9.12 -10.79 21.56
N ALA A 210 7.78 -10.84 21.64
CA ALA A 210 7.05 -11.69 22.58
C ALA A 210 7.41 -13.17 22.39
N ALA A 211 7.50 -13.64 21.13
CA ALA A 211 7.91 -15.01 20.83
C ALA A 211 9.37 -15.30 21.24
N TRP A 212 10.25 -14.31 21.13
CA TRP A 212 11.64 -14.41 21.59
C TRP A 212 11.73 -14.45 23.12
N GLN A 213 11.01 -13.59 23.83
CA GLN A 213 10.93 -13.60 25.30
C GLN A 213 10.42 -14.95 25.84
N LEU A 214 9.34 -15.47 25.26
CA LEU A 214 8.83 -16.81 25.60
C LEU A 214 9.85 -17.92 25.29
N THR A 215 10.73 -17.73 24.31
CA THR A 215 11.81 -18.68 24.00
C THR A 215 12.86 -18.69 25.12
N ILE A 216 13.24 -17.51 25.63
CA ILE A 216 14.21 -17.39 26.73
C ILE A 216 13.65 -17.94 28.03
N GLN A 217 12.38 -17.65 28.32
CA GLN A 217 11.71 -18.09 29.54
C GLN A 217 11.37 -19.59 29.55
N GLY A 218 11.60 -20.31 28.45
CA GLY A 218 11.30 -21.74 28.35
C GLY A 218 9.80 -22.06 28.28
N ALA A 219 8.99 -21.16 27.71
CA ALA A 219 7.55 -21.35 27.61
C ALA A 219 7.16 -22.47 26.61
N LEU A 220 5.90 -22.92 26.71
CA LEU A 220 5.34 -24.00 25.89
C LEU A 220 5.50 -23.73 24.39
N TYR A 221 5.88 -24.76 23.63
CA TYR A 221 6.05 -24.67 22.18
C TYR A 221 4.78 -24.19 21.46
N SER A 222 3.60 -24.61 21.92
CA SER A 222 2.30 -24.22 21.36
C SER A 222 2.06 -22.70 21.43
N GLN A 223 2.40 -22.07 22.55
CA GLN A 223 2.25 -20.62 22.74
C GLN A 223 3.19 -19.84 21.82
N ARG A 224 4.44 -20.31 21.68
CA ARG A 224 5.42 -19.72 20.76
C ARG A 224 4.96 -19.85 19.30
N LEU A 225 4.41 -21.00 18.93
CA LEU A 225 3.88 -21.24 17.59
C LEU A 225 2.71 -20.32 17.27
N GLN A 226 1.79 -20.12 18.22
CA GLN A 226 0.66 -19.19 18.06
C GLN A 226 1.14 -17.76 17.76
N LEU A 227 2.07 -17.22 18.57
CA LEU A 227 2.61 -15.87 18.32
C LEU A 227 3.26 -15.74 16.94
N ARG A 228 4.02 -16.75 16.51
CA ARG A 228 4.62 -16.78 15.16
C ARG A 228 3.56 -16.81 14.06
N GLN A 229 2.50 -17.58 14.23
CA GLN A 229 1.40 -17.62 13.26
C GLN A 229 0.73 -16.25 13.13
N VAL A 230 0.48 -15.55 14.23
CA VAL A 230 -0.08 -14.19 14.19
C VAL A 230 0.91 -13.21 13.54
N ALA A 231 2.21 -13.34 13.82
CA ALA A 231 3.24 -12.52 13.16
C ALA A 231 3.27 -12.75 11.64
N TYR A 232 3.11 -13.99 11.19
CA TYR A 232 3.00 -14.31 9.76
C TYR A 232 1.74 -13.72 9.13
N GLN A 233 0.59 -13.75 9.82
CA GLN A 233 -0.64 -13.10 9.37
C GLN A 233 -0.45 -11.58 9.22
N ALA A 234 0.25 -10.93 10.15
CA ALA A 234 0.55 -9.50 10.04
C ALA A 234 1.44 -9.19 8.82
N LYS A 235 2.48 -9.99 8.58
CA LYS A 235 3.37 -9.90 7.40
C LYS A 235 2.60 -10.09 6.09
N GLU A 236 1.69 -11.08 6.04
CA GLU A 236 0.85 -11.34 4.89
C GLU A 236 -0.14 -10.20 4.63
N LEU A 237 -0.79 -9.67 5.68
CA LEU A 237 -1.71 -8.55 5.56
C LEU A 237 -1.01 -7.29 5.06
N ARG A 238 0.21 -7.02 5.52
CA ARG A 238 1.02 -5.89 5.03
C ARG A 238 1.28 -6.00 3.52
N ARG A 239 1.63 -7.20 3.04
CA ARG A 239 1.87 -7.45 1.62
C ARG A 239 0.58 -7.34 0.80
N SER A 240 -0.46 -8.07 1.20
CA SER A 240 -1.73 -8.16 0.47
C SER A 240 -2.48 -6.83 0.49
N GLY A 241 -2.49 -6.13 1.62
CA GLY A 241 -3.15 -4.83 1.77
C GLY A 241 -2.67 -3.81 0.74
N ARG A 242 -1.35 -3.68 0.53
CA ARG A 242 -0.79 -2.77 -0.49
C ARG A 242 -1.32 -3.08 -1.89
N VAL A 243 -1.29 -4.36 -2.25
CA VAL A 243 -1.72 -4.83 -3.58
C VAL A 243 -3.20 -4.56 -3.77
N VAL A 244 -4.03 -4.86 -2.77
CA VAL A 244 -5.47 -4.64 -2.83
C VAL A 244 -5.79 -3.15 -2.97
N ALA A 245 -5.16 -2.28 -2.17
CA ALA A 245 -5.39 -0.84 -2.24
C ALA A 245 -5.01 -0.25 -3.60
N GLN A 246 -3.85 -0.66 -4.14
CA GLN A 246 -3.42 -0.26 -5.46
C GLN A 246 -4.41 -0.69 -6.54
N GLN A 247 -4.85 -1.96 -6.51
CA GLN A 247 -5.86 -2.46 -7.45
C GLN A 247 -7.18 -1.67 -7.36
N CYS A 248 -7.63 -1.34 -6.15
CA CYS A 248 -8.83 -0.53 -5.96
C CYS A 248 -8.66 0.88 -6.55
N ALA A 249 -7.53 1.53 -6.31
CA ALA A 249 -7.21 2.84 -6.89
C ALA A 249 -7.15 2.79 -8.42
N ASP A 250 -6.43 1.84 -8.99
CA ASP A 250 -6.26 1.67 -10.44
C ASP A 250 -7.59 1.42 -11.16
N THR A 251 -8.57 0.80 -10.50
CA THR A 251 -9.89 0.54 -11.09
C THR A 251 -10.80 1.78 -11.15
N LEU A 252 -10.79 2.64 -10.11
CA LEU A 252 -11.71 3.79 -10.03
C LEU A 252 -11.09 5.12 -10.44
N LEU A 253 -9.77 5.30 -10.33
CA LEU A 253 -9.07 6.52 -10.75
C LEU A 253 -9.36 6.91 -12.22
N PRO A 254 -9.21 6.01 -13.22
CA PRO A 254 -9.48 6.38 -14.61
C PRO A 254 -10.93 6.81 -14.81
N LEU A 255 -11.88 6.14 -14.14
CA LEU A 255 -13.29 6.51 -14.20
C LEU A 255 -13.50 7.90 -13.60
N ARG A 256 -12.88 8.22 -12.46
CA ARG A 256 -12.97 9.56 -11.86
C ARG A 256 -12.44 10.65 -12.80
N GLU A 257 -11.33 10.38 -13.48
CA GLU A 257 -10.72 11.32 -14.43
C GLU A 257 -11.61 11.55 -15.65
N GLU A 258 -12.15 10.49 -16.25
CA GLU A 258 -13.13 10.57 -17.33
C GLU A 258 -14.35 11.42 -16.92
N LEU A 259 -14.85 11.24 -15.69
CA LEU A 259 -15.97 12.03 -15.16
C LEU A 259 -15.62 13.50 -14.98
N ARG A 260 -14.44 13.79 -14.45
CA ARG A 260 -13.96 15.18 -14.31
C ARG A 260 -13.84 15.82 -15.69
N GLN A 261 -13.34 15.11 -16.69
CA GLN A 261 -13.27 15.59 -18.07
C GLN A 261 -14.68 15.84 -18.65
N HIS A 262 -15.66 14.94 -18.45
CA HIS A 262 -17.03 15.16 -18.92
C HIS A 262 -17.72 16.36 -18.26
N ASN A 263 -17.47 16.58 -16.97
CA ASN A 263 -18.01 17.73 -16.24
C ASN A 263 -17.38 19.05 -16.69
N THR A 264 -16.06 19.09 -16.88
CA THR A 264 -15.38 20.30 -17.40
C THR A 264 -15.84 20.63 -18.82
N LEU A 265 -16.01 19.61 -19.68
CA LEU A 265 -16.58 19.78 -21.02
C LEU A 265 -18.00 20.34 -20.99
N SER A 266 -18.89 19.74 -20.19
CA SER A 266 -20.28 20.18 -20.08
C SER A 266 -20.41 21.61 -19.56
N SER A 267 -19.58 21.98 -18.58
CA SER A 267 -19.50 23.34 -18.05
C SER A 267 -18.97 24.34 -19.08
N ALA A 268 -17.90 24.00 -19.79
CA ALA A 268 -17.33 24.85 -20.84
C ALA A 268 -18.29 25.05 -22.02
N ILE A 269 -19.01 24.00 -22.44
CA ILE A 269 -20.06 24.08 -23.48
C ILE A 269 -21.19 24.98 -22.99
N SER A 270 -21.68 24.77 -21.77
CA SER A 270 -22.75 25.60 -21.19
C SER A 270 -22.35 27.07 -21.10
N HIS A 271 -21.10 27.36 -20.74
CA HIS A 271 -20.56 28.71 -20.74
C HIS A 271 -20.54 29.32 -22.15
N VAL A 272 -20.01 28.60 -23.15
CA VAL A 272 -19.98 29.06 -24.54
C VAL A 272 -21.40 29.28 -25.08
N LEU A 273 -22.33 28.37 -24.83
CA LEU A 273 -23.74 28.52 -25.22
C LEU A 273 -24.39 29.72 -24.51
N GLY A 274 -24.06 29.96 -23.24
CA GLY A 274 -24.46 31.16 -22.51
C GLY A 274 -23.92 32.45 -23.13
N GLU A 275 -22.66 32.46 -23.56
CA GLU A 275 -22.07 33.59 -24.28
C GLU A 275 -22.68 33.78 -25.66
N VAL A 276 -22.94 32.70 -26.40
CA VAL A 276 -23.64 32.73 -27.70
C VAL A 276 -25.05 33.30 -27.52
N ARG A 277 -25.78 32.88 -26.48
CA ARG A 277 -27.12 33.41 -26.16
C ARG A 277 -27.08 34.92 -25.85
N LYS A 278 -26.07 35.39 -25.12
CA LYS A 278 -25.95 36.80 -24.69
C LYS A 278 -25.36 37.73 -25.76
N LYS A 279 -24.37 37.27 -26.52
CA LYS A 279 -23.53 38.11 -27.42
C LYS A 279 -23.71 37.77 -28.91
N GLY A 280 -24.42 36.70 -29.24
CA GLY A 280 -24.60 36.19 -30.60
C GLY A 280 -23.42 35.34 -31.10
N LEU A 281 -23.69 34.44 -32.05
CA LEU A 281 -22.71 33.45 -32.59
C LEU A 281 -21.42 34.10 -33.08
N ARG A 282 -21.52 35.21 -33.83
CA ARG A 282 -20.37 35.86 -34.45
C ARG A 282 -19.40 36.38 -33.39
N ARG A 283 -19.87 37.13 -32.39
CA ARG A 283 -19.00 37.70 -31.33
C ARG A 283 -18.47 36.67 -30.35
N ALA A 284 -19.26 35.66 -29.99
CA ALA A 284 -18.83 34.61 -29.06
C ALA A 284 -17.72 33.71 -29.67
N LEU A 285 -17.80 33.40 -30.97
CA LEU A 285 -16.83 32.55 -31.65
C LEU A 285 -15.66 33.34 -32.26
N SER A 286 -15.84 34.63 -32.60
CA SER A 286 -14.78 35.45 -33.23
C SER A 286 -13.70 35.96 -32.26
N VAL A 287 -13.95 35.98 -30.95
CA VAL A 287 -13.00 36.46 -29.94
C VAL A 287 -11.81 35.49 -29.74
N ARG A 288 -11.89 34.26 -30.24
CA ARG A 288 -10.83 33.22 -30.07
C ARG A 288 -9.81 33.13 -31.22
N LYS A 289 -9.61 34.17 -32.02
CA LYS A 289 -8.64 34.18 -33.13
C LYS A 289 -7.15 34.25 -32.74
N ARG A 290 -6.79 34.43 -31.46
CA ARG A 290 -5.38 34.55 -30.99
C ARG A 290 -4.82 33.33 -30.23
N GLY A 291 -5.42 32.16 -30.40
CA GLY A 291 -4.88 30.89 -29.89
C GLY A 291 -5.98 29.84 -29.74
N PRO A 292 -5.66 28.54 -29.87
CA PRO A 292 -6.65 27.48 -29.78
C PRO A 292 -7.15 27.38 -28.33
N ARG A 293 -8.32 27.97 -28.05
CA ARG A 293 -9.04 27.82 -26.78
C ARG A 293 -10.39 27.10 -26.93
N LEU A 294 -10.71 26.59 -28.12
CA LEU A 294 -11.59 25.44 -28.20
C LEU A 294 -10.75 24.24 -27.78
N PRO A 295 -11.20 23.39 -26.83
CA PRO A 295 -10.51 22.13 -26.59
C PRO A 295 -10.60 21.34 -27.89
N LEU A 296 -9.55 21.39 -28.70
CA LEU A 296 -9.35 20.52 -29.85
C LEU A 296 -8.97 19.15 -29.29
N TRP A 297 -9.88 18.50 -28.57
CA TRP A 297 -9.70 17.12 -28.16
C TRP A 297 -10.21 16.26 -29.30
N ARG A 298 -9.27 15.91 -30.19
CA ARG A 298 -9.39 14.74 -31.04
C ARG A 298 -9.72 13.57 -30.10
N ALA A 299 -10.72 12.77 -30.47
CA ALA A 299 -10.91 11.48 -29.85
C ALA A 299 -9.61 10.69 -30.02
N GLU A 300 -8.76 10.67 -28.99
CA GLU A 300 -7.65 9.75 -28.92
C GLU A 300 -8.27 8.36 -28.77
N ARG A 301 -8.50 7.70 -29.91
CA ARG A 301 -8.51 6.24 -29.91
C ARG A 301 -7.22 5.81 -29.23
N PRO A 302 -7.22 4.87 -28.28
CA PRO A 302 -6.02 4.47 -27.57
C PRO A 302 -5.09 3.76 -28.56
N ARG A 303 -4.28 4.53 -29.28
CA ARG A 303 -3.03 4.03 -29.82
C ARG A 303 -2.08 4.04 -28.64
N ARG A 304 -1.94 2.85 -28.07
CA ARG A 304 -0.92 2.38 -27.13
C ARG A 304 0.22 3.37 -26.88
N ILE A 305 0.50 3.54 -25.58
CA ILE A 305 1.67 4.19 -24.97
C ILE A 305 1.55 5.72 -25.02
N SER A 306 0.80 6.27 -24.06
CA SER A 306 1.05 7.63 -23.59
C SER A 306 2.43 7.62 -22.97
N VAL A 307 3.37 8.29 -23.63
CA VAL A 307 4.66 8.59 -23.02
C VAL A 307 4.45 9.88 -22.23
N GLY A 308 4.80 9.87 -20.95
CA GLY A 308 4.59 11.00 -20.04
C GLY A 308 5.28 12.28 -20.54
N ASP A 309 4.93 13.42 -19.95
CA ASP A 309 5.46 14.75 -20.31
C ASP A 309 7.00 14.77 -20.36
N GLU A 310 7.67 13.96 -19.54
CA GLU A 310 9.13 13.77 -19.54
C GLU A 310 9.68 13.35 -20.91
N VAL A 311 8.96 12.50 -21.65
CA VAL A 311 9.39 12.11 -23.00
C VAL A 311 9.05 13.16 -24.04
N LEU A 312 7.99 13.95 -23.83
CA LEU A 312 7.75 15.13 -24.67
C LEU A 312 8.85 16.17 -24.50
N ASP A 313 9.34 16.35 -23.28
CA ASP A 313 10.49 17.21 -22.98
C ASP A 313 11.78 16.66 -23.63
N ILE A 314 12.05 15.35 -23.51
CA ILE A 314 13.18 14.70 -24.20
C ILE A 314 13.05 14.84 -25.73
N MET A 315 11.84 14.70 -26.30
CA MET A 315 11.62 14.89 -27.73
C MET A 315 11.77 16.35 -28.17
N ALA A 316 11.40 17.32 -27.31
CA ALA A 316 11.61 18.74 -27.56
C ALA A 316 13.10 19.12 -27.50
N GLU A 317 13.86 18.53 -26.58
CA GLU A 317 15.31 18.65 -26.52
C GLU A 317 15.98 18.01 -27.73
N ALA A 318 15.50 16.84 -28.17
CA ALA A 318 15.98 16.15 -29.37
C ALA A 318 15.77 16.97 -30.65
N LEU A 319 14.65 17.71 -30.76
CA LEU A 319 14.39 18.61 -31.89
C LEU A 319 15.38 19.79 -31.97
N ARG A 320 16.00 20.17 -30.84
CA ARG A 320 17.02 21.23 -30.76
C ARG A 320 18.43 20.66 -30.58
N PHE A 321 18.60 19.35 -30.73
CA PHE A 321 19.89 18.70 -30.57
C PHE A 321 20.86 19.19 -31.64
N ARG A 322 21.90 19.90 -31.20
CA ARG A 322 23.09 20.13 -32.01
C ARG A 322 24.09 19.05 -31.63
N PRO A 323 24.59 18.25 -32.58
CA PRO A 323 25.56 17.21 -32.28
C PRO A 323 26.82 17.87 -31.73
N GLN A 324 26.98 17.81 -30.41
CA GLN A 324 28.26 18.00 -29.76
C GLN A 324 28.99 16.66 -29.88
N VAL A 325 30.14 16.66 -30.54
CA VAL A 325 31.08 15.56 -30.45
C VAL A 325 31.66 15.61 -29.03
N GLN A 326 30.91 15.10 -28.07
CA GLN A 326 31.48 14.69 -26.81
C GLN A 326 32.26 13.43 -27.11
N THR A 327 33.57 13.48 -26.96
CA THR A 327 34.37 12.27 -26.83
C THR A 327 33.73 11.46 -25.72
N PHE A 328 33.17 10.31 -26.07
CA PHE A 328 32.76 9.32 -25.09
C PHE A 328 33.96 9.15 -24.14
N PRO A 329 33.78 9.07 -22.82
CA PRO A 329 34.74 8.35 -22.00
C PRO A 329 34.62 6.89 -22.45
N GLU A 330 35.15 6.56 -23.63
CA GLU A 330 35.65 5.23 -23.90
C GLU A 330 36.53 4.94 -22.70
N ALA A 331 36.15 3.85 -22.00
CA ALA A 331 36.73 3.35 -20.76
C ALA A 331 37.93 4.17 -20.34
N LEU A 332 37.83 4.95 -19.23
CA LEU A 332 38.98 5.50 -18.51
C LEU A 332 40.14 4.57 -18.83
N GLU A 333 41.06 5.00 -19.71
CA GLU A 333 42.23 4.17 -19.99
C GLU A 333 42.73 3.83 -18.61
N PRO A 334 42.79 2.52 -18.24
CA PRO A 334 43.02 2.12 -16.87
C PRO A 334 44.20 2.96 -16.46
N GLU A 335 43.98 3.88 -15.50
CA GLU A 335 44.91 4.98 -15.32
C GLU A 335 46.27 4.32 -15.38
N THR A 336 47.05 4.65 -16.41
CA THR A 336 48.47 4.33 -16.37
C THR A 336 49.09 5.30 -15.38
N GLY A 337 48.45 5.42 -14.19
CA GLY A 337 49.10 5.51 -12.92
C GLY A 337 50.29 4.60 -13.05
N ARG A 338 51.41 5.27 -13.24
CA ARG A 338 52.69 4.65 -13.49
C ARG A 338 52.79 3.54 -12.45
N VAL A 339 53.22 2.36 -12.87
CA VAL A 339 53.47 1.16 -12.04
C VAL A 339 54.63 1.42 -11.05
N THR A 340 54.75 2.65 -10.56
CA THR A 340 55.74 3.17 -9.62
C THR A 340 55.17 3.28 -8.20
N GLU A 341 53.88 2.97 -7.99
CA GLU A 341 53.20 3.17 -6.71
C GLU A 341 52.81 1.85 -6.02
N TRP A 342 53.71 0.86 -6.05
CA TRP A 342 53.63 -0.28 -5.15
C TRP A 342 54.43 0.02 -3.88
N VAL A 343 53.72 0.38 -2.80
CA VAL A 343 54.29 0.39 -1.45
C VAL A 343 54.11 -1.01 -0.89
N ASP A 344 55.22 -1.69 -0.57
CA ASP A 344 55.19 -2.96 0.13
C ASP A 344 54.77 -2.72 1.60
N GLU A 345 53.46 -2.83 1.84
CA GLU A 345 52.84 -2.56 3.14
C GLU A 345 53.43 -3.44 4.26
N GLN A 346 53.84 -4.67 3.95
CA GLN A 346 54.42 -5.59 4.95
C GLN A 346 55.79 -5.07 5.42
N ARG A 347 56.65 -4.64 4.48
CA ARG A 347 57.94 -4.03 4.84
C ARG A 347 57.79 -2.69 5.55
N LEU A 348 56.76 -1.92 5.21
CA LEU A 348 56.46 -0.67 5.92
C LEU A 348 56.11 -0.95 7.38
N LYS A 349 55.26 -1.96 7.64
CA LYS A 349 54.92 -2.40 8.99
C LYS A 349 56.12 -2.91 9.78
N ASP A 350 56.99 -3.71 9.15
CA ASP A 350 58.20 -4.22 9.79
C ASP A 350 59.17 -3.10 10.18
N ARG A 351 59.31 -2.07 9.33
CA ARG A 351 60.12 -0.89 9.67
C ARG A 351 59.47 -0.02 10.73
N LEU A 352 58.15 0.11 10.69
CA LEU A 352 57.42 0.89 11.68
C LEU A 352 57.54 0.21 13.05
N SER A 353 57.37 -1.11 13.14
CA SER A 353 57.51 -1.85 14.39
C SER A 353 58.92 -1.76 14.99
N GLN A 354 59.97 -1.72 14.15
CA GLN A 354 61.36 -1.48 14.58
C GLN A 354 61.64 -0.06 15.06
N SER A 355 60.85 0.92 14.62
CA SER A 355 61.04 2.35 14.95
C SER A 355 60.07 2.86 16.01
N LEU A 356 59.26 1.97 16.61
CA LEU A 356 58.47 2.30 17.80
C LEU A 356 59.39 2.63 18.98
N PRO A 357 59.07 3.64 19.81
CA PRO A 357 57.88 4.49 19.75
C PRO A 357 58.03 5.69 18.78
N VAL A 358 57.02 5.94 17.95
CA VAL A 358 56.99 7.07 17.00
C VAL A 358 56.05 8.15 17.53
N GLU A 359 56.57 9.34 17.86
CA GLU A 359 55.77 10.44 18.43
C GLU A 359 54.86 11.14 17.40
N HIS A 360 55.29 11.20 16.15
CA HIS A 360 54.58 11.88 15.06
C HIS A 360 54.56 11.01 13.80
N LEU A 361 53.50 10.21 13.65
CA LEU A 361 53.35 9.28 12.53
C LEU A 361 53.48 9.97 11.16
N LEU A 362 52.83 11.12 10.97
CA LEU A 362 52.83 11.81 9.68
C LEU A 362 54.21 12.39 9.36
N ALA A 363 54.92 12.91 10.37
CA ALA A 363 56.30 13.37 10.21
C ALA A 363 57.24 12.21 9.85
N TRP A 364 57.09 11.06 10.51
CA TRP A 364 57.84 9.85 10.20
C TRP A 364 57.58 9.35 8.76
N LEU A 365 56.31 9.33 8.33
CA LEU A 365 55.93 8.99 6.95
C LEU A 365 56.52 9.99 5.94
N THR A 366 56.55 11.29 6.23
CA THR A 366 57.20 12.27 5.35
C THR A 366 58.72 12.14 5.29
N GLN A 367 59.37 11.75 6.39
CA GLN A 367 60.83 11.55 6.43
C GLN A 367 61.27 10.30 5.66
N HIS A 368 60.53 9.19 5.79
CA HIS A 368 60.91 7.91 5.21
C HIS A 368 60.29 7.65 3.82
N TYR A 369 59.14 8.26 3.54
CA TYR A 369 58.36 8.01 2.32
C TYR A 369 57.90 9.32 1.64
N GLY A 370 58.56 10.46 1.92
CA GLY A 370 58.25 11.76 1.31
C GLY A 370 58.34 11.80 -0.22
N GLU A 371 58.92 10.77 -0.85
CA GLU A 371 58.93 10.61 -2.31
C GLU A 371 57.56 10.24 -2.89
N LEU A 372 56.65 9.69 -2.09
CA LEU A 372 55.29 9.32 -2.50
C LEU A 372 54.38 10.55 -2.69
N PRO A 373 53.32 10.44 -3.52
CA PRO A 373 52.31 11.48 -3.63
C PRO A 373 51.50 11.63 -2.34
N ASP A 374 51.07 12.85 -2.06
CA ASP A 374 50.37 13.24 -0.82
C ASP A 374 49.14 12.36 -0.54
N VAL A 375 48.42 11.92 -1.58
CA VAL A 375 47.24 11.06 -1.47
C VAL A 375 47.59 9.70 -0.86
N VAL A 376 48.70 9.10 -1.28
CA VAL A 376 49.16 7.79 -0.77
C VAL A 376 49.66 7.93 0.66
N LEU A 377 50.38 9.02 0.98
CA LEU A 377 50.84 9.29 2.34
C LEU A 377 49.68 9.46 3.34
N LEU A 378 48.63 10.19 2.94
CA LEU A 378 47.44 10.36 3.78
C LEU A 378 46.64 9.05 3.93
N ARG A 379 46.57 8.24 2.87
CA ARG A 379 45.96 6.91 2.94
C ARG A 379 46.70 6.02 3.93
N LEU A 380 48.03 5.92 3.82
CA LEU A 380 48.88 5.13 4.71
C LEU A 380 48.78 5.62 6.16
N TYR A 381 48.78 6.95 6.37
CA TYR A 381 48.58 7.54 7.70
C TYR A 381 47.29 7.04 8.36
N HIS A 382 46.18 7.06 7.62
CA HIS A 382 44.87 6.64 8.14
C HIS A 382 44.75 5.13 8.36
N GLU A 383 45.35 4.34 7.47
CA GLU A 383 45.38 2.88 7.61
C GLU A 383 46.21 2.46 8.83
N LEU A 384 47.38 3.07 9.05
CA LEU A 384 48.26 2.73 10.18
C LEU A 384 47.65 3.12 11.53
N VAL A 385 46.97 4.27 11.64
CA VAL A 385 46.30 4.68 12.90
C VAL A 385 45.23 3.67 13.36
N ARG A 386 44.60 2.98 12.41
CA ARG A 386 43.50 2.03 12.66
C ARG A 386 43.94 0.59 12.89
N GLN A 387 45.21 0.28 12.69
CA GLN A 387 45.72 -1.08 12.86
C GLN A 387 45.87 -1.45 14.34
N ALA A 388 45.55 -2.70 14.66
CA ALA A 388 45.54 -3.22 16.02
C ALA A 388 46.94 -3.65 16.53
N ASP A 389 47.97 -3.54 15.69
CA ASP A 389 49.33 -4.01 15.99
C ASP A 389 50.10 -3.07 16.94
N TRP A 390 49.61 -1.85 17.15
CA TRP A 390 50.19 -0.83 18.04
C TRP A 390 49.10 0.03 18.67
N GLN A 391 49.40 0.69 19.79
CA GLN A 391 48.49 1.65 20.41
C GLN A 391 48.67 3.03 19.77
N SER A 392 47.58 3.59 19.25
CA SER A 392 47.57 4.94 18.67
C SER A 392 46.93 5.95 19.65
N GLU A 393 47.72 6.91 20.11
CA GLU A 393 47.24 8.01 20.96
C GLU A 393 47.27 9.31 20.17
N GLN A 394 46.18 10.08 20.22
CA GLN A 394 46.10 11.38 19.56
C GLN A 394 46.60 12.49 20.48
N ALA A 395 47.55 13.30 20.01
CA ALA A 395 48.03 14.43 20.77
C ALA A 395 46.97 15.54 20.89
N HIS A 396 46.94 16.24 22.03
CA HIS A 396 45.95 17.30 22.31
C HIS A 396 46.22 18.63 21.57
N GLN A 397 47.38 18.80 20.95
CA GLN A 397 47.76 20.05 20.25
C GLN A 397 47.78 19.83 18.73
N SER A 398 47.19 20.77 17.98
CA SER A 398 47.17 20.70 16.51
C SER A 398 48.52 21.17 15.95
N THR A 399 49.11 20.39 15.05
CA THR A 399 50.31 20.75 14.29
C THR A 399 50.00 20.88 12.80
N THR A 400 50.83 21.62 12.09
CA THR A 400 50.70 21.81 10.64
C THR A 400 51.93 21.20 9.98
N THR A 401 51.71 20.29 9.03
CA THR A 401 52.76 19.61 8.28
C THR A 401 52.59 19.89 6.79
N ASP A 402 53.68 20.29 6.16
CA ASP A 402 53.72 20.57 4.72
C ASP A 402 54.03 19.28 3.97
N LEU A 403 53.06 18.82 3.18
CA LEU A 403 53.26 17.79 2.17
C LEU A 403 53.67 18.46 0.84
N LYS A 404 53.90 17.68 -0.23
CA LYS A 404 54.46 18.23 -1.49
C LYS A 404 53.55 19.23 -2.18
N ALA A 405 52.24 18.99 -2.16
CA ALA A 405 51.24 19.83 -2.80
C ALA A 405 50.30 20.48 -1.78
N VAL A 406 50.13 19.89 -0.60
CA VAL A 406 49.12 20.34 0.38
C VAL A 406 49.71 20.54 1.77
N ARG A 407 49.32 21.64 2.43
CA ARG A 407 49.58 21.90 3.84
C ARG A 407 48.45 21.33 4.69
N VAL A 408 48.74 20.33 5.53
CA VAL A 408 47.73 19.63 6.34
C VAL A 408 47.86 20.03 7.81
N ARG A 409 46.79 20.59 8.37
CA ARG A 409 46.65 20.84 9.81
C ARG A 409 45.94 19.66 10.46
N HIS A 410 46.60 18.97 11.37
CA HIS A 410 46.08 17.77 12.01
C HIS A 410 46.51 17.68 13.48
N PHE A 411 45.89 16.77 14.24
CA PHE A 411 46.37 16.39 15.56
C PHE A 411 47.21 15.12 15.41
N PRO A 412 48.52 15.17 15.67
CA PRO A 412 49.40 14.06 15.34
C PRO A 412 49.10 12.84 16.22
N HIS A 413 49.21 11.66 15.62
CA HIS A 413 49.10 10.39 16.33
C HIS A 413 50.49 9.90 16.72
N ARG A 414 50.63 9.57 18.01
CA ARG A 414 51.76 8.83 18.57
C ARG A 414 51.45 7.34 18.49
N LEU A 415 52.39 6.55 18.00
CA LEU A 415 52.33 5.10 18.07
C LEU A 415 53.29 4.57 19.12
N ALA A 416 52.76 3.74 20.01
CA ALA A 416 53.54 2.98 20.99
C ALA A 416 53.38 1.48 20.71
N SER A 417 54.41 0.69 21.04
CA SER A 417 54.27 -0.77 21.09
C SER A 417 53.20 -1.14 22.12
N LEU A 418 52.43 -2.19 21.83
CA LEU A 418 51.43 -2.75 22.75
C LEU A 418 52.00 -3.09 24.13
#